data_AF-A0AB36TCI5-F1
#
_entry.id   AF-A0AB36TCI5-F1
#
_cell.length_a   1.000
_cell.length_b   1.000
_cell.length_c   1.000
_cell.angle_alpha   90.00
_cell.angle_beta   90.00
_cell.angle_gamma   90.00
#
_symmetry.space_group_name_H-M   'P 1'
#
loop_
_entity.id
_entity.type
_entity.pdbx_description
1 polymer ?
#
loop_
_entity_poly.entity_id
_entity_poly.type
_entity_poly.pdbx_seq_one_letter_code
_entity_poly.pdbx_strand_id
1 'polypeptide(L)'
;MFCKDCGSQLPDGYKFCEVCGAETDSLISENGINNLYLSSVKRKKKPKIKAIIFTALIIVIGISVFFVNYTKKRSGLYNNIAWGTSREKIGKMLGDDLIKGEGFSSDLSIIEDYDGMKGVRAYVSHMF
;
A
#
# COMPACT_ATOMS: atom_id res chain seq x y z
N MET A 1 1.86 63.54 4.45
CA MET A 1 1.57 62.14 4.91
C MET A 1 0.54 62.13 6.05
N PHE A 2 0.11 60.98 6.60
CA PHE A 2 -0.75 60.91 7.80
C PHE A 2 -0.04 60.14 8.92
N CYS A 3 -0.20 60.57 10.18
CA CYS A 3 0.36 59.87 11.33
C CYS A 3 -0.31 58.50 11.51
N LYS A 4 0.48 57.43 11.64
CA LYS A 4 -0.05 56.08 11.84
C LYS A 4 -0.71 55.89 13.21
N ASP A 5 -0.34 56.71 14.18
CA ASP A 5 -0.78 56.56 15.57
C ASP A 5 -2.04 57.39 15.89
N CYS A 6 -2.18 58.58 15.31
CA CYS A 6 -3.34 59.46 15.59
C CYS A 6 -4.13 59.90 14.35
N GLY A 7 -3.68 59.57 13.14
CA GLY A 7 -4.37 59.92 11.90
C GLY A 7 -4.31 61.39 11.49
N SER A 8 -3.57 62.24 12.20
CA SER A 8 -3.39 63.65 11.82
C SER A 8 -2.60 63.79 10.52
N GLN A 9 -2.92 64.83 9.74
CA GLN A 9 -2.19 65.14 8.52
C GLN A 9 -0.83 65.76 8.89
N LEU A 10 0.24 65.14 8.41
CA LEU A 10 1.62 65.53 8.66
C LEU A 10 2.23 66.22 7.43
N PRO A 11 2.90 67.37 7.60
CA PRO A 11 3.71 67.98 6.56
C PRO A 11 4.90 67.09 6.18
N ASP A 12 5.38 67.20 4.95
CA ASP A 12 6.51 66.38 4.48
C ASP A 12 7.83 66.86 5.10
N GLY A 13 8.69 65.91 5.51
CA GLY A 13 10.01 66.18 6.09
C GLY A 13 10.09 66.33 7.61
N TYR A 14 8.98 66.16 8.34
CA TYR A 14 8.99 66.17 9.80
C TYR A 14 9.46 64.83 10.36
N LYS A 15 10.17 64.88 11.52
CA LYS A 15 10.68 63.71 12.26
C LYS A 15 9.74 63.22 13.37
N PHE A 16 8.81 64.06 13.80
CA PHE A 16 7.84 63.73 14.84
C PHE A 16 6.48 64.36 14.51
N CYS A 17 5.40 63.70 14.92
CA CYS A 17 4.04 64.21 14.83
C CYS A 17 3.83 65.35 15.83
N GLU A 18 3.48 66.54 15.33
CA GLU A 18 3.21 67.71 16.19
C GLU A 18 1.96 67.54 17.08
N VAL A 19 1.07 66.61 16.75
CA VAL A 19 -0.21 66.39 17.47
C VAL A 19 -0.08 65.36 18.59
N CYS A 20 0.71 64.30 18.40
CA CYS A 20 0.78 63.19 19.36
C CYS A 20 2.21 62.83 19.80
N GLY A 21 3.24 63.45 19.21
CA GLY A 21 4.65 63.23 19.56
C GLY A 21 5.28 61.96 18.96
N ALA A 22 4.56 61.19 18.14
CA ALA A 22 5.07 59.95 17.54
C ALA A 22 6.16 60.20 16.49
N GLU A 23 7.22 59.40 16.48
CA GLU A 23 8.35 59.51 15.54
C GLU A 23 7.93 59.03 14.13
N THR A 24 8.23 59.85 13.12
CA THR A 24 7.91 59.60 11.72
C THR A 24 9.14 59.02 11.04
N ASP A 25 9.51 57.82 11.49
CA ASP A 25 10.81 57.19 11.24
C ASP A 25 11.16 57.14 9.74
N SER A 26 12.25 57.82 9.38
CA SER A 26 12.67 58.12 8.02
C SER A 26 13.92 57.32 7.64
N LEU A 27 13.77 56.14 7.04
CA LEU A 27 14.81 55.49 6.22
C LEU A 27 14.18 54.59 5.14
N ILE A 28 13.99 55.12 3.94
CA ILE A 28 14.04 54.31 2.72
C ILE A 28 15.07 54.96 1.79
N SER A 29 16.30 54.47 1.87
CA SER A 29 17.24 54.59 0.76
C SER A 29 16.78 53.61 -0.32
N GLU A 30 16.32 54.15 -1.45
CA GLU A 30 16.15 53.42 -2.69
C GLU A 30 17.52 52.92 -3.15
N ASN A 31 17.88 51.68 -2.78
CA ASN A 31 18.70 50.73 -3.56
C ASN A 31 19.22 49.64 -2.63
N GLY A 32 18.62 48.45 -2.72
CA GLY A 32 19.33 47.22 -2.36
C GLY A 32 18.76 46.37 -1.22
N ILE A 33 17.45 46.11 -1.13
CA ILE A 33 16.95 44.90 -0.43
C ILE A 33 15.78 44.29 -1.21
N ASN A 34 16.07 43.66 -2.35
CA ASN A 34 15.15 42.77 -3.07
C ASN A 34 15.31 41.30 -2.63
N ASN A 35 15.59 40.99 -1.36
CA ASN A 35 15.80 39.58 -0.97
C ASN A 35 15.42 39.17 0.46
N LEU A 36 14.66 39.97 1.22
CA LEU A 36 14.22 39.56 2.56
C LEU A 36 12.69 39.54 2.79
N TYR A 37 11.91 39.86 1.77
CA TYR A 37 10.50 39.45 1.71
C TYR A 37 10.33 38.22 0.83
N LEU A 38 11.08 37.16 1.14
CA LEU A 38 10.65 35.78 0.88
C LEU A 38 9.51 35.46 1.87
N SER A 39 8.43 36.22 1.73
CA SER A 39 7.08 35.70 1.56
C SER A 39 7.02 34.18 1.78
N SER A 40 6.78 33.82 3.03
CA SER A 40 6.33 32.50 3.48
C SER A 40 4.91 32.24 2.98
N VAL A 41 4.70 32.36 1.67
CA VAL A 41 3.49 31.86 1.01
C VAL A 41 3.60 30.34 1.07
N LYS A 42 3.07 29.75 2.15
CA LYS A 42 2.83 28.32 2.25
C LYS A 42 1.92 27.92 1.08
N ARG A 43 2.52 27.47 -0.04
CA ARG A 43 1.81 26.86 -1.15
C ARG A 43 1.08 25.63 -0.63
N LYS A 44 -0.24 25.72 -0.43
CA LYS A 44 -1.11 24.55 -0.21
C LYS A 44 -1.02 23.67 -1.46
N LYS A 45 -0.24 22.59 -1.40
CA LYS A 45 -0.19 21.58 -2.45
C LYS A 45 -1.56 20.90 -2.50
N LYS A 46 -2.22 20.92 -3.66
CA LYS A 46 -3.49 20.21 -3.87
C LYS A 46 -3.26 18.71 -3.68
N PRO A 47 -4.06 17.99 -2.87
CA PRO A 47 -3.86 16.57 -2.64
C PRO A 47 -4.12 15.80 -3.94
N LYS A 48 -3.18 14.94 -4.35
CA LYS A 48 -3.33 14.09 -5.54
C LYS A 48 -4.23 12.89 -5.21
N ILE A 49 -5.48 13.15 -4.81
CA ILE A 49 -6.46 12.14 -4.35
C ILE A 49 -6.58 10.99 -5.36
N LYS A 50 -6.64 11.30 -6.65
CA LYS A 50 -6.71 10.29 -7.73
C LYS A 50 -5.47 9.37 -7.78
N ALA A 51 -4.29 9.92 -7.52
CA ALA A 51 -3.06 9.12 -7.49
C ALA A 51 -3.07 8.18 -6.28
N ILE A 52 -3.51 8.66 -5.10
CA ILE A 52 -3.62 7.87 -3.88
C ILE A 52 -4.61 6.69 -4.06
N ILE A 53 -5.76 6.95 -4.69
CA ILE A 53 -6.76 5.91 -5.00
C ILE A 53 -6.15 4.85 -5.92
N PHE A 54 -5.42 5.27 -6.95
CA PHE A 54 -4.79 4.35 -7.89
C PHE A 54 -3.73 3.46 -7.24
N THR A 55 -2.85 4.02 -6.39
CA THR A 55 -1.87 3.22 -5.65
C THR A 55 -2.53 2.23 -4.69
N ALA A 56 -3.59 2.66 -3.98
CA ALA A 56 -4.33 1.77 -3.09
C ALA A 56 -4.95 0.59 -3.85
N LEU A 57 -5.48 0.84 -5.06
CA LEU A 57 -6.06 -0.20 -5.92
C LEU A 57 -5.02 -1.24 -6.35
N ILE A 58 -3.81 -0.82 -6.75
CA ILE A 58 -2.70 -1.72 -7.09
C ILE A 58 -2.30 -2.58 -5.89
N ILE A 59 -2.21 -1.98 -4.70
CA ILE A 59 -1.86 -2.70 -3.47
C ILE A 59 -2.91 -3.76 -3.15
N VAL A 60 -4.21 -3.43 -3.26
CA VAL A 60 -5.30 -4.39 -3.02
C VAL A 60 -5.24 -5.56 -3.99
N ILE A 61 -4.98 -5.31 -5.28
CA ILE A 61 -4.80 -6.36 -6.29
C ILE A 61 -3.57 -7.22 -5.96
N GLY A 62 -2.47 -6.59 -5.58
CA GLY A 62 -1.26 -7.31 -5.16
C GLY A 62 -1.50 -8.21 -3.95
N ILE A 63 -2.22 -7.71 -2.94
CA ILE A 63 -2.61 -8.48 -1.75
C ILE A 63 -3.53 -9.63 -2.14
N SER A 64 -4.53 -9.42 -3.02
CA SER A 64 -5.44 -10.49 -3.43
C SER A 64 -4.71 -11.59 -4.19
N VAL A 65 -3.84 -11.23 -5.14
CA VAL A 65 -3.00 -12.18 -5.89
C VAL A 65 -2.05 -12.92 -4.94
N PHE A 66 -1.41 -12.22 -4.02
CA PHE A 66 -0.55 -12.84 -3.01
C PHE A 66 -1.34 -13.82 -2.14
N PHE A 67 -2.53 -13.45 -1.66
CA PHE A 67 -3.37 -14.28 -0.81
C PHE A 67 -3.88 -15.53 -1.55
N VAL A 68 -4.25 -15.43 -2.83
CA VAL A 68 -4.60 -16.58 -3.67
C VAL A 68 -3.40 -17.53 -3.84
N ASN A 69 -2.21 -17.01 -4.12
CA ASN A 69 -1.01 -17.85 -4.23
C ASN A 69 -0.59 -18.46 -2.88
N TYR A 70 -0.78 -17.70 -1.80
CA TYR A 70 -0.53 -18.14 -0.43
C TYR A 70 -1.48 -19.25 -0.01
N THR A 71 -2.77 -19.11 -0.31
CA THR A 71 -3.79 -20.13 -0.05
C THR A 71 -3.59 -21.36 -0.93
N LYS A 72 -3.17 -21.24 -2.20
CA LYS A 72 -2.72 -22.39 -3.01
C LYS A 72 -1.55 -23.14 -2.37
N LYS A 73 -0.58 -22.44 -1.79
CA LYS A 73 0.57 -23.06 -1.10
C LYS A 73 0.16 -23.78 0.19
N ARG A 74 -1.02 -23.46 0.75
CA ARG A 74 -1.57 -24.05 1.97
C ARG A 74 -2.80 -24.93 1.75
N SER A 75 -3.35 -25.00 0.55
CA SER A 75 -4.32 -26.04 0.21
C SER A 75 -3.51 -27.32 0.19
N GLY A 76 -3.41 -27.98 1.33
CA GLY A 76 -2.95 -29.36 1.42
C GLY A 76 -3.96 -30.22 0.69
N LEU A 77 -4.04 -30.06 -0.63
CA LEU A 77 -4.99 -30.67 -1.52
C LEU A 77 -4.14 -31.20 -2.67
N TYR A 78 -4.08 -32.52 -2.80
CA TYR A 78 -3.45 -33.17 -3.94
C TYR A 78 -4.54 -33.91 -4.72
N ASN A 79 -4.69 -33.63 -6.01
CA ASN A 79 -5.76 -34.18 -6.86
C ASN A 79 -7.17 -34.08 -6.24
N ASN A 80 -7.52 -32.91 -5.70
CA ASN A 80 -8.79 -32.66 -5.00
C ASN A 80 -9.01 -33.47 -3.71
N ILE A 81 -7.98 -34.11 -3.17
CA ILE A 81 -8.00 -34.83 -1.89
C ILE A 81 -7.25 -34.02 -0.84
N ALA A 82 -7.93 -33.69 0.26
CA ALA A 82 -7.33 -32.92 1.35
C ALA A 82 -6.35 -33.77 2.17
N TRP A 83 -5.26 -33.19 2.63
CA TRP A 83 -4.31 -33.80 3.55
C TRP A 83 -5.02 -34.13 4.86
N GLY A 84 -4.70 -35.29 5.44
CA GLY A 84 -5.39 -35.79 6.64
C GLY A 84 -6.81 -36.31 6.37
N THR A 85 -7.20 -36.54 5.11
CA THR A 85 -8.43 -37.28 4.79
C THR A 85 -8.33 -38.70 5.35
N SER A 86 -9.37 -39.15 6.05
CA SER A 86 -9.38 -40.49 6.67
C SER A 86 -9.28 -41.61 5.63
N ARG A 87 -8.68 -42.74 6.02
CA ARG A 87 -8.56 -43.95 5.18
C ARG A 87 -9.90 -44.40 4.58
N GLU A 88 -10.97 -44.39 5.37
CA GLU A 88 -12.33 -44.73 4.90
C GLU A 88 -12.79 -43.80 3.76
N LYS A 89 -12.58 -42.49 3.91
CA LYS A 89 -13.03 -41.50 2.93
C LYS A 89 -12.19 -41.56 1.65
N ILE A 90 -10.88 -41.81 1.75
CA ILE A 90 -10.03 -42.08 0.58
C ILE A 90 -10.50 -43.35 -0.14
N GLY A 91 -10.78 -44.43 0.59
CA GLY A 91 -11.32 -45.66 0.01
C GLY A 91 -12.63 -45.45 -0.75
N LYS A 92 -13.53 -44.59 -0.26
CA LYS A 92 -14.77 -44.23 -0.98
C LYS A 92 -14.53 -43.39 -2.23
N MET A 93 -13.49 -42.55 -2.23
CA MET A 93 -13.17 -41.67 -3.36
C MET A 93 -12.47 -42.40 -4.49
N LEU A 94 -11.54 -43.30 -4.16
CA LEU A 94 -10.66 -43.96 -5.13
C LEU A 94 -11.09 -45.39 -5.47
N GLY A 95 -11.86 -46.05 -4.60
CA GLY A 95 -12.42 -47.38 -4.90
C GLY A 95 -11.37 -48.39 -5.33
N ASP A 96 -11.55 -48.94 -6.54
CA ASP A 96 -10.69 -49.97 -7.13
C ASP A 96 -9.31 -49.45 -7.57
N ASP A 97 -9.16 -48.13 -7.72
CA ASP A 97 -7.87 -47.50 -8.06
C ASP A 97 -6.91 -47.42 -6.86
N LEU A 98 -7.36 -47.85 -5.67
CA LEU A 98 -6.59 -47.85 -4.43
C LEU A 98 -6.01 -49.25 -4.14
N ILE A 99 -4.68 -49.33 -4.17
CA ILE A 99 -3.92 -50.49 -3.73
C ILE A 99 -3.74 -50.39 -2.22
N LYS A 100 -4.48 -51.22 -1.47
CA LYS A 100 -4.40 -51.25 -0.01
C LYS A 100 -3.08 -51.85 0.46
N GLY A 101 -2.39 -51.15 1.35
CA GLY A 101 -1.15 -51.65 1.95
C GLY A 101 -1.45 -52.67 3.05
N GLU A 102 -0.93 -53.89 2.94
CA GLU A 102 -0.90 -54.82 4.07
C GLU A 102 0.28 -54.49 4.98
N GLY A 103 0.00 -54.12 6.24
CA GLY A 103 1.03 -53.87 7.26
C GLY A 103 1.70 -52.48 7.24
N PHE A 104 1.44 -51.63 6.24
CA PHE A 104 1.93 -50.25 6.19
C PHE A 104 0.86 -49.23 6.59
N SER A 105 1.29 -48.09 7.14
CA SER A 105 0.43 -46.94 7.48
C SER A 105 -0.07 -46.17 6.26
N SER A 106 0.03 -46.73 5.05
CA SER A 106 -0.30 -46.05 3.81
C SER A 106 -0.93 -46.94 2.75
N ASP A 107 -1.85 -46.37 1.97
CA ASP A 107 -2.42 -46.97 0.76
C ASP A 107 -1.86 -46.26 -0.49
N LEU A 108 -1.79 -46.95 -1.64
CA LEU A 108 -1.24 -46.38 -2.88
C LEU A 108 -2.31 -46.18 -3.95
N SER A 109 -2.19 -45.11 -4.73
CA SER A 109 -2.89 -44.95 -6.01
C SER A 109 -1.91 -44.67 -7.13
N ILE A 110 -2.21 -45.16 -8.33
CA ILE A 110 -1.40 -44.97 -9.53
C ILE A 110 -2.04 -43.91 -10.41
N ILE A 111 -1.24 -42.98 -10.91
CA ILE A 111 -1.64 -42.00 -11.91
C ILE A 111 -0.94 -42.35 -13.22
N GLU A 112 -1.72 -42.66 -14.25
CA GLU A 112 -1.25 -42.84 -15.61
C GLU A 112 -1.07 -41.48 -16.32
N ASP A 113 -0.18 -41.42 -17.30
CA ASP A 113 0.15 -40.23 -18.09
C ASP A 113 0.37 -38.97 -17.22
N TYR A 114 1.15 -39.12 -16.15
CA TYR A 114 1.36 -38.10 -15.13
C TYR A 114 1.86 -36.79 -15.75
N ASP A 115 1.22 -35.68 -15.39
CA ASP A 115 1.52 -34.34 -15.89
C ASP A 115 1.47 -34.24 -17.44
N GLY A 116 0.60 -35.03 -18.07
CA GLY A 116 0.43 -35.09 -19.52
C GLY A 116 1.56 -35.83 -20.25
N MET A 117 2.50 -36.42 -19.51
CA MET A 117 3.61 -37.19 -20.09
C MET A 117 3.16 -38.61 -20.37
N LYS A 118 2.92 -38.91 -21.66
CA LYS A 118 2.46 -40.23 -22.10
C LYS A 118 3.40 -41.36 -21.66
N GLY A 119 2.84 -42.39 -21.01
CA GLY A 119 3.57 -43.56 -20.54
C GLY A 119 4.34 -43.35 -19.23
N VAL A 120 4.26 -42.16 -18.63
CA VAL A 120 4.85 -41.87 -17.33
C VAL A 120 3.82 -42.13 -16.24
N ARG A 121 4.19 -42.95 -15.26
CA ARG A 121 3.35 -43.25 -14.10
C ARG A 121 3.87 -42.55 -12.85
N ALA A 122 2.95 -42.03 -12.05
CA ALA A 122 3.24 -41.56 -10.70
C ALA A 122 2.55 -42.43 -9.65
N TYR A 123 3.22 -42.63 -8.53
CA TYR A 123 2.69 -43.33 -7.36
C TYR A 123 2.42 -42.34 -6.25
N VAL A 124 1.22 -42.37 -5.72
CA VAL A 124 0.78 -41.50 -4.62
C VAL A 124 0.60 -42.38 -3.40
N SER A 125 1.38 -42.11 -2.36
CA SER A 125 1.25 -42.78 -1.06
C SER A 125 0.37 -41.94 -0.14
N HIS A 126 -0.81 -42.46 0.18
CA HIS A 126 -1.75 -41.88 1.12
C HIS A 126 -1.41 -42.38 2.53
N MET A 127 -0.78 -41.54 3.34
CA MET A 127 -0.46 -41.85 4.74
C MET A 127 -1.63 -41.49 5.66
N PHE A 128 -1.91 -42.36 6.64
CA PHE A 128 -3.00 -42.21 7.61
C PHE A 128 -2.51 -42.30 9.05
#